data_AF-A0A2V9IZ17-F1
#
_entry.id   AF-A0A2V9IZ17-F1
#
_cell.length_a   1.000
_cell.length_b   1.000
_cell.length_c   1.000
_cell.angle_alpha   90.00
_cell.angle_beta   90.00
_cell.angle_gamma   90.00
#
_symmetry.space_group_name_H-M   'P 1'
#
loop_
_entity.id
_entity.type
_entity.pdbx_description
1 polymer ?
#
loop_
_entity_poly.entity_id
_entity_poly.type
_entity_poly.pdbx_seq_one_letter_code
_entity_poly.pdbx_strand_id
1 'polypeptide(L)'
;DLVGEWFETELLQASIAARGIFGTSLGPTSAGSTAVLLLRAALDANPAGGAEFPRGGMGSVARAMAAATTEAGAEIRTGAEVAGISIRDGSVMGLALSSGEEIAAKLVVSSADPRRTFLRLVDPVHLDPDFLVKMQNYRCLGTVAKVNLALAGLPPFTAIEAVAGAAQGEALAERTRAALGGRIHIGPEVDYLERAFDASKYGEFSPHPVLDVAIPSLTDPSLAPAGQQVMSINAQFAPFKLKSGDWNCQRDALGDAVVKTLAEYAPGLPGLILHRQVITPLDLEETYALTGGHIYHGELALDQLFTMRPLLGWARYRTPVQRLYLCGSGTHPGSGLTGASGRNAAREILKDWKKFKKH
;
A
#
# COMPACT_ATOMS: atom_id res chain seq x y z
N ASP A 1 -4.70 24.63 -0.98
CA ASP A 1 -4.07 25.68 -0.17
C ASP A 1 -2.56 25.51 -0.11
N LEU A 2 -2.02 24.59 0.70
CA LEU A 2 -0.56 24.47 0.89
C LEU A 2 0.26 24.44 -0.41
N VAL A 3 -0.07 23.56 -1.37
CA VAL A 3 0.69 23.49 -2.62
C VAL A 3 0.58 24.78 -3.46
N GLY A 4 -0.53 25.51 -3.34
CA GLY A 4 -0.75 26.78 -4.03
C GLY A 4 0.04 27.95 -3.44
N GLU A 5 0.49 27.85 -2.18
CA GLU A 5 1.37 28.84 -1.57
C GLU A 5 2.81 28.75 -2.09
N TRP A 6 3.23 27.57 -2.54
CA TRP A 6 4.64 27.26 -2.87
C TRP A 6 4.93 27.04 -4.35
N PHE A 7 3.91 26.74 -5.17
CA PHE A 7 4.09 26.41 -6.58
C PHE A 7 3.12 27.20 -7.46
N GLU A 8 3.60 27.65 -8.62
CA GLU A 8 2.82 28.47 -9.56
C GLU A 8 2.11 27.64 -10.64
N THR A 9 2.57 26.41 -10.92
CA THR A 9 2.04 25.57 -11.99
C THR A 9 1.11 24.48 -11.46
N GLU A 10 -0.08 24.36 -12.05
CA GLU A 10 -1.09 23.37 -11.65
C GLU A 10 -0.56 21.92 -11.71
N LEU A 11 0.24 21.61 -12.74
CA LEU A 11 0.88 20.30 -12.88
C LEU A 11 1.77 19.94 -11.70
N LEU A 12 2.56 20.90 -11.20
CA LEU A 12 3.44 20.67 -10.06
C LEU A 12 2.63 20.61 -8.76
N GLN A 13 1.68 21.52 -8.58
CA GLN A 13 0.76 21.50 -7.44
C GLN A 13 0.04 20.17 -7.32
N ALA A 14 -0.53 19.65 -8.42
CA ALA A 14 -1.25 18.40 -8.46
C ALA A 14 -0.33 17.20 -8.21
N SER A 15 0.88 17.19 -8.79
CA SER A 15 1.86 16.12 -8.59
C SER A 15 2.29 15.99 -7.12
N ILE A 16 2.46 17.13 -6.42
CA ILE A 16 2.77 17.15 -4.98
C ILE A 16 1.54 16.80 -4.15
N ALA A 17 0.37 17.37 -4.46
CA ALA A 17 -0.88 17.10 -3.74
C ALA A 17 -1.29 15.63 -3.82
N ALA A 18 -1.09 14.97 -4.97
CA ALA A 18 -1.36 13.55 -5.18
C ALA A 18 -0.62 12.65 -4.18
N ARG A 19 0.55 13.08 -3.70
CA ARG A 19 1.29 12.35 -2.66
C ARG A 19 0.64 12.43 -1.29
N GLY A 20 0.00 13.57 -0.98
CA GLY A 20 -0.72 13.77 0.28
C GLY A 20 -2.03 12.99 0.39
N ILE A 21 -2.47 12.35 -0.69
CA ILE A 21 -3.74 11.60 -0.72
C ILE A 21 -3.55 10.10 -1.00
N PHE A 22 -2.36 9.70 -1.48
CA PHE A 22 -2.13 8.32 -1.90
C PHE A 22 -2.34 7.30 -0.78
N GLY A 23 -3.20 6.31 -1.03
CA GLY A 23 -3.51 5.23 -0.10
C GLY A 23 -4.41 5.64 1.06
N THR A 24 -5.07 6.80 0.97
CA THR A 24 -5.98 7.32 2.00
C THR A 24 -7.37 7.58 1.45
N SER A 25 -8.35 7.75 2.33
CA SER A 25 -9.71 8.19 1.99
C SER A 25 -9.85 9.72 2.15
N LEU A 26 -8.84 10.47 1.68
CA LEU A 26 -8.77 11.93 1.75
C LEU A 26 -8.53 12.51 0.36
N GLY A 27 -9.22 13.60 0.04
CA GLY A 27 -8.95 14.43 -1.13
C GLY A 27 -7.90 15.49 -0.82
N PRO A 28 -7.38 16.18 -1.85
CA PRO A 28 -6.38 17.23 -1.64
C PRO A 28 -6.87 18.35 -0.71
N THR A 29 -8.17 18.67 -0.72
CA THR A 29 -8.78 19.70 0.14
C THR A 29 -9.22 19.18 1.52
N SER A 30 -9.12 17.87 1.76
CA SER A 30 -9.53 17.27 3.02
C SER A 30 -8.56 17.61 4.15
N ALA A 31 -9.10 17.92 5.33
CA ALA A 31 -8.29 18.14 6.52
C ALA A 31 -7.41 16.91 6.82
N GLY A 32 -6.11 17.13 6.97
CA GLY A 32 -5.13 16.08 7.25
C GLY A 32 -4.36 15.55 6.05
N SER A 33 -4.72 15.87 4.80
CA SER A 33 -3.96 15.47 3.59
C SER A 33 -2.49 15.96 3.63
N THR A 34 -2.26 17.16 4.17
CA THR A 34 -0.92 17.69 4.43
C THR A 34 -0.12 16.83 5.42
N ALA A 35 -0.75 16.26 6.44
CA ALA A 35 -0.05 15.42 7.41
C ALA A 35 0.44 14.11 6.76
N VAL A 36 -0.34 13.56 5.83
CA VAL A 36 0.07 12.42 5.01
C VAL A 36 1.23 12.82 4.10
N LEU A 37 1.17 14.00 3.46
CA LEU A 37 2.28 14.52 2.64
C LEU A 37 3.56 14.64 3.46
N LEU A 38 3.49 15.22 4.66
CA LEU A 38 4.64 15.35 5.57
C LEU A 38 5.19 13.99 6.01
N LEU A 39 4.32 13.05 6.36
CA LEU A 39 4.72 11.68 6.73
C LEU A 39 5.48 11.00 5.59
N ARG A 40 5.04 11.20 4.34
CA ARG A 40 5.73 10.67 3.16
C ARG A 40 7.01 11.43 2.85
N ALA A 41 7.03 12.76 2.94
CA ALA A 41 8.22 13.57 2.71
C ALA A 41 9.33 13.28 3.72
N ALA A 42 8.98 12.84 4.94
CA ALA A 42 9.94 12.39 5.94
C ALA A 42 10.61 11.03 5.59
N LEU A 43 10.04 10.28 4.64
CA LEU A 43 10.50 8.95 4.25
C LEU A 43 11.11 8.91 2.84
N ASP A 44 10.69 9.81 1.96
CA ASP A 44 11.17 9.89 0.59
C ASP A 44 12.33 10.88 0.48
N ALA A 45 13.32 10.56 -0.36
CA ALA A 45 14.44 11.45 -0.64
C ALA A 45 14.04 12.73 -1.40
N ASN A 46 12.86 12.75 -2.05
CA ASN A 46 12.37 13.88 -2.84
C ASN A 46 10.88 14.16 -2.55
N PRO A 47 10.46 15.44 -2.42
CA PRO A 47 9.06 15.81 -2.20
C PRO A 47 8.11 15.33 -3.31
N ALA A 48 8.54 15.27 -4.58
CA ALA A 48 7.78 14.73 -5.71
C ALA A 48 7.73 13.19 -5.75
N GLY A 49 8.46 12.52 -4.85
CA GLY A 49 8.57 11.07 -4.76
C GLY A 49 9.74 10.52 -5.56
N GLY A 50 10.14 9.29 -5.24
CA GLY A 50 11.17 8.54 -5.95
C GLY A 50 10.59 7.44 -6.84
N ALA A 51 11.38 6.98 -7.81
CA ALA A 51 11.13 5.78 -8.60
C ALA A 51 12.30 4.81 -8.41
N GLU A 52 12.33 4.18 -7.24
CA GLU A 52 13.37 3.22 -6.87
C GLU A 52 12.83 1.80 -7.01
N PHE A 53 13.53 0.96 -7.76
CA PHE A 53 13.14 -0.43 -8.00
C PHE A 53 14.27 -1.37 -7.55
N PRO A 54 13.99 -2.32 -6.65
CA PRO A 54 14.96 -3.37 -6.36
C PRO A 54 15.12 -4.26 -7.60
N ARG A 55 16.36 -4.64 -7.90
CA ARG A 55 16.67 -5.63 -8.93
C ARG A 55 15.94 -6.94 -8.61
N GLY A 56 15.30 -7.55 -9.61
CA GLY A 56 14.42 -8.71 -9.49
C GLY A 56 13.03 -8.39 -8.94
N GLY A 57 12.66 -7.11 -8.83
CA GLY A 57 11.39 -6.62 -8.31
C GLY A 57 11.20 -6.82 -6.80
N MET A 58 10.07 -6.39 -6.25
CA MET A 58 9.83 -6.42 -4.79
C MET A 58 9.89 -7.82 -4.17
N GLY A 59 9.65 -8.88 -4.96
CA GLY A 59 9.81 -10.25 -4.50
C GLY A 59 11.24 -10.60 -4.11
N SER A 60 12.26 -9.94 -4.69
CA SER A 60 13.67 -10.15 -4.31
C SER A 60 13.95 -9.67 -2.89
N VAL A 61 13.35 -8.54 -2.48
CA VAL A 61 13.46 -8.01 -1.11
C VAL A 61 12.86 -8.98 -0.11
N ALA A 62 11.66 -9.51 -0.38
CA ALA A 62 11.01 -10.50 0.48
C ALA A 62 11.84 -11.78 0.61
N ARG A 63 12.40 -12.29 -0.50
CA ARG A 63 13.29 -13.47 -0.48
C ARG A 63 14.58 -13.22 0.29
N ALA A 64 15.18 -12.03 0.13
CA ALA A 64 16.38 -11.66 0.86
C ALA A 64 16.12 -11.58 2.37
N MET A 65 14.99 -10.99 2.79
CA MET A 65 14.57 -10.96 4.18
C MET A 65 14.32 -12.37 4.74
N ALA A 66 13.66 -13.24 3.97
CA ALA A 66 13.43 -14.62 4.36
C ALA A 66 14.76 -15.38 4.56
N ALA A 67 15.69 -15.27 3.62
CA ALA A 67 17.01 -15.90 3.70
C ALA A 67 17.78 -15.43 4.94
N ALA A 68 17.86 -14.11 5.17
CA ALA A 68 18.55 -13.55 6.34
C ALA A 68 17.91 -13.99 7.66
N THR A 69 16.59 -14.15 7.70
CA THR A 69 15.86 -14.59 8.89
C THR A 69 16.11 -16.08 9.17
N THR A 70 16.13 -16.92 8.13
CA THR A 70 16.46 -18.34 8.25
C THR A 70 17.93 -18.55 8.66
N GLU A 71 18.86 -17.78 8.11
CA GLU A 71 20.27 -17.80 8.52
C GLU A 71 20.45 -17.43 10.01
N ALA A 72 19.62 -16.52 10.51
CA ALA A 72 19.56 -16.17 11.93
C ALA A 72 18.87 -17.24 12.82
N GLY A 73 18.46 -18.38 12.25
CA GLY A 73 17.89 -19.52 12.96
C GLY A 73 16.37 -19.52 13.09
N ALA A 74 15.66 -18.67 12.35
CA ALA A 74 14.20 -18.72 12.32
C ALA A 74 13.68 -19.82 11.38
N GLU A 75 12.53 -20.40 11.75
CA GLU A 75 11.77 -21.29 10.88
C GLU A 75 10.68 -20.51 10.15
N ILE A 76 10.52 -20.75 8.85
CA ILE A 76 9.45 -20.15 8.03
C ILE A 76 8.51 -21.26 7.57
N ARG A 77 7.25 -21.19 8.00
CA ARG A 77 6.20 -22.12 7.61
C ARG A 77 5.19 -21.42 6.69
N THR A 78 5.04 -21.94 5.47
CA THR A 78 4.01 -21.51 4.51
C THR A 78 2.85 -22.52 4.51
N GLY A 79 1.68 -22.14 3.99
CA GLY A 79 0.48 -23.00 4.05
C GLY A 79 -0.02 -23.27 5.48
N ALA A 80 0.41 -22.45 6.45
CA ALA A 80 0.10 -22.57 7.87
C ALA A 80 -0.77 -21.39 8.32
N GLU A 81 -2.04 -21.36 7.88
CA GLU A 81 -2.96 -20.27 8.26
C GLU A 81 -3.24 -20.30 9.77
N VAL A 82 -2.98 -19.19 10.45
CA VAL A 82 -3.32 -19.01 11.86
C VAL A 82 -4.82 -18.76 11.98
N ALA A 83 -5.52 -19.67 12.66
CA ALA A 83 -6.94 -19.56 12.96
C ALA A 83 -7.20 -18.76 14.25
N GLY A 84 -6.29 -18.81 15.22
CA GLY A 84 -6.45 -18.09 16.48
C GLY A 84 -5.16 -18.00 17.30
N ILE A 85 -5.17 -17.10 18.29
CA ILE A 85 -4.14 -16.93 19.30
C ILE A 85 -4.67 -17.51 20.60
N SER A 86 -4.02 -18.55 21.10
CA SER A 86 -4.41 -19.20 22.36
C SER A 86 -4.01 -18.32 23.54
N ILE A 87 -4.97 -17.99 24.41
CA ILE A 87 -4.77 -17.07 25.54
C ILE A 87 -5.30 -17.72 26.82
N ARG A 88 -4.57 -17.54 27.92
CA ARG A 88 -4.98 -17.96 29.28
C ARG A 88 -4.59 -16.88 30.28
N ASP A 89 -5.51 -16.55 31.19
CA ASP A 89 -5.32 -15.53 32.22
C ASP A 89 -4.79 -14.19 31.66
N GLY A 90 -5.29 -13.80 30.47
CA GLY A 90 -4.91 -12.57 29.78
C GLY A 90 -3.53 -12.59 29.11
N SER A 91 -2.84 -13.74 29.05
CA SER A 91 -1.53 -13.89 28.41
C SER A 91 -1.56 -14.90 27.27
N VAL A 92 -0.76 -14.63 26.24
CA VAL A 92 -0.51 -15.57 25.13
C VAL A 92 0.09 -16.88 25.64
N MET A 93 -0.43 -17.99 25.10
CA MET A 93 0.07 -19.36 25.29
C MET A 93 0.57 -19.98 23.99
N GLY A 94 0.10 -19.51 22.83
CA GLY A 94 0.41 -20.12 21.54
C GLY A 94 -0.47 -19.64 20.40
N LEU A 95 -0.47 -20.42 19.33
CA LEU A 95 -1.30 -20.24 18.13
C LEU A 95 -2.04 -21.54 17.84
N ALA A 96 -3.25 -21.42 17.31
CA ALA A 96 -3.98 -22.51 16.68
C ALA A 96 -4.00 -22.29 15.17
N LEU A 97 -3.62 -23.30 14.39
CA LEU A 97 -3.68 -23.28 12.93
C LEU A 97 -5.03 -23.81 12.42
N SER A 98 -5.40 -23.45 11.18
CA SER A 98 -6.63 -23.95 10.53
C SER A 98 -6.59 -25.47 10.29
N SER A 99 -5.41 -26.09 10.30
CA SER A 99 -5.23 -27.54 10.28
C SER A 99 -5.62 -28.24 11.58
N GLY A 100 -5.86 -27.50 12.66
CA GLY A 100 -6.07 -28.02 14.02
C GLY A 100 -4.77 -28.20 14.82
N GLU A 101 -3.61 -27.93 14.23
CA GLU A 101 -2.33 -27.94 14.95
C GLU A 101 -2.24 -26.78 15.95
N GLU A 102 -1.73 -27.06 17.16
CA GLU A 102 -1.42 -26.04 18.16
C GLU A 102 0.09 -25.85 18.30
N ILE A 103 0.52 -24.59 18.27
CA ILE A 103 1.92 -24.20 18.44
C ILE A 103 2.06 -23.42 19.74
N ALA A 104 2.73 -24.01 20.74
CA ALA A 104 3.03 -23.32 21.98
C ALA A 104 4.03 -22.17 21.74
N ALA A 105 3.74 -20.98 22.25
CA ALA A 105 4.59 -19.81 22.10
C ALA A 105 4.63 -18.98 23.39
N LYS A 106 5.84 -18.54 23.77
CA LYS A 106 6.01 -17.65 24.93
C LYS A 106 5.52 -16.23 24.64
N LEU A 107 5.47 -15.84 23.38
CA LEU A 107 5.14 -14.49 22.90
C LEU A 107 4.71 -14.59 21.44
N VAL A 108 3.74 -13.76 21.04
CA VAL A 108 3.28 -13.65 19.65
C VAL A 108 3.48 -12.21 19.17
N VAL A 109 3.99 -12.06 17.94
CA VAL A 109 4.13 -10.78 17.25
C VAL A 109 3.31 -10.85 15.97
N SER A 110 2.24 -10.09 15.88
CA SER A 110 1.37 -10.05 14.70
C SER A 110 1.78 -8.93 13.75
N SER A 111 2.10 -9.31 12.51
CA SER A 111 2.26 -8.38 11.39
C SER A 111 0.96 -8.12 10.64
N ALA A 112 -0.12 -8.86 10.95
CA ALA A 112 -1.44 -8.66 10.37
C ALA A 112 -2.02 -7.29 10.75
N ASP A 113 -3.06 -6.84 10.05
CA ASP A 113 -3.74 -5.60 10.41
C ASP A 113 -4.39 -5.70 11.82
N PRO A 114 -4.60 -4.56 12.50
CA PRO A 114 -5.14 -4.55 13.86
C PRO A 114 -6.53 -5.21 13.95
N ARG A 115 -7.41 -5.00 12.97
CA ARG A 115 -8.74 -5.61 12.99
C ARG A 115 -8.64 -7.12 12.82
N ARG A 116 -7.84 -7.62 11.87
CA ARG A 116 -7.62 -9.07 11.71
C ARG A 116 -7.10 -9.69 13.01
N THR A 117 -6.13 -9.04 13.64
CA THR A 117 -5.54 -9.52 14.89
C THR A 117 -6.57 -9.60 16.00
N PHE A 118 -7.30 -8.52 16.28
CA PHE A 118 -8.17 -8.45 17.46
C PHE A 118 -9.61 -8.92 17.24
N LEU A 119 -10.13 -8.85 16.02
CA LEU A 119 -11.52 -9.23 15.72
C LEU A 119 -11.63 -10.63 15.10
N ARG A 120 -10.52 -11.23 14.65
CA ARG A 120 -10.54 -12.58 14.04
C ARG A 120 -9.57 -13.56 14.70
N LEU A 121 -8.40 -13.14 15.19
CA LEU A 121 -7.44 -14.06 15.80
C LEU A 121 -7.50 -14.11 17.32
N VAL A 122 -8.03 -13.09 17.99
CA VAL A 122 -8.23 -13.07 19.44
C VAL A 122 -9.70 -13.29 19.75
N ASP A 123 -10.00 -14.21 20.68
CA ASP A 123 -11.36 -14.39 21.17
C ASP A 123 -11.82 -13.12 21.92
N PRO A 124 -12.99 -12.55 21.59
CA PRO A 124 -13.53 -11.36 22.25
C PRO A 124 -13.58 -11.44 23.78
N VAL A 125 -13.68 -12.64 24.38
CA VAL A 125 -13.69 -12.81 25.85
C VAL A 125 -12.41 -12.31 26.53
N HIS A 126 -11.31 -12.18 25.77
CA HIS A 126 -10.02 -11.69 26.27
C HIS A 126 -9.83 -10.18 26.08
N LEU A 127 -10.83 -9.48 25.53
CA LEU A 127 -10.75 -8.06 25.23
C LEU A 127 -11.75 -7.28 26.06
N ASP A 128 -11.31 -6.11 26.54
CA ASP A 128 -12.20 -5.15 27.18
C ASP A 128 -13.28 -4.67 26.19
N PRO A 129 -14.57 -4.55 26.61
CA PRO A 129 -15.65 -4.13 25.73
C PRO A 129 -15.40 -2.78 25.04
N ASP A 130 -14.82 -1.79 25.72
CA ASP A 130 -14.55 -0.48 25.12
C ASP A 130 -13.44 -0.59 24.06
N PHE A 131 -12.45 -1.45 24.29
CA PHE A 131 -11.42 -1.74 23.30
C PHE A 131 -12.02 -2.39 22.05
N LEU A 132 -12.91 -3.37 22.24
CA LEU A 132 -13.57 -4.08 21.13
C LEU A 132 -14.38 -3.11 20.26
N VAL A 133 -15.19 -2.23 20.88
CA VAL A 133 -15.97 -1.22 20.16
C VAL A 133 -15.07 -0.26 19.37
N LYS A 134 -13.96 0.20 19.97
CA LYS A 134 -12.99 1.04 19.26
C LYS A 134 -12.37 0.32 18.06
N MET A 135 -12.03 -0.95 18.21
CA MET A 135 -11.44 -1.75 17.13
C MET A 135 -12.44 -2.06 16.01
N GLN A 136 -13.71 -2.30 16.33
CA GLN A 136 -14.79 -2.46 15.34
C GLN A 136 -14.98 -1.20 14.48
N ASN A 137 -14.74 -0.02 15.06
CA ASN A 137 -14.82 1.28 14.40
C ASN A 137 -13.49 1.74 13.79
N TYR A 138 -12.40 0.99 13.94
CA TYR A 138 -11.11 1.32 13.33
C TYR A 138 -11.22 1.34 11.80
N ARG A 139 -10.89 2.47 11.17
CA ARG A 139 -11.04 2.63 9.72
C ARG A 139 -9.86 2.01 8.99
N CYS A 140 -10.14 1.02 8.15
CA CYS A 140 -9.17 0.34 7.29
C CYS A 140 -9.80 -0.15 5.98
N LEU A 141 -10.79 0.58 5.44
CA LEU A 141 -11.28 0.31 4.10
C LEU A 141 -10.33 0.95 3.08
N GLY A 142 -9.77 0.14 2.18
CA GLY A 142 -8.82 0.56 1.17
C GLY A 142 -9.45 1.38 0.06
N THR A 143 -8.63 2.22 -0.57
CA THR A 143 -9.01 3.14 -1.65
C THR A 143 -8.10 3.04 -2.86
N VAL A 144 -7.28 2.00 -2.98
CA VAL A 144 -6.29 1.86 -4.05
C VAL A 144 -6.47 0.52 -4.74
N ALA A 145 -6.48 0.55 -6.06
CA ALA A 145 -6.36 -0.63 -6.90
C ALA A 145 -5.02 -0.58 -7.65
N LYS A 146 -4.56 -1.73 -8.11
CA LYS A 146 -3.37 -1.87 -8.94
C LYS A 146 -3.75 -2.48 -10.28
N VAL A 147 -3.27 -1.87 -11.36
CA VAL A 147 -3.40 -2.39 -12.72
C VAL A 147 -1.99 -2.67 -13.25
N ASN A 148 -1.76 -3.90 -13.68
CA ASN A 148 -0.51 -4.28 -14.34
C ASN A 148 -0.82 -4.57 -15.81
N LEU A 149 -0.02 -4.01 -16.72
CA LEU A 149 -0.09 -4.28 -18.15
C LEU A 149 1.20 -4.93 -18.62
N ALA A 150 1.08 -6.09 -19.28
CA ALA A 150 2.14 -6.63 -20.11
C ALA A 150 2.01 -6.00 -21.50
N LEU A 151 3.09 -5.39 -22.00
CA LEU A 151 3.07 -4.60 -23.23
C LEU A 151 4.03 -5.19 -24.26
N ALA A 152 3.62 -5.16 -25.53
CA ALA A 152 4.42 -5.57 -26.68
C ALA A 152 5.60 -4.63 -26.99
N GLY A 153 5.63 -3.45 -26.36
CA GLY A 153 6.64 -2.42 -26.56
C GLY A 153 6.41 -1.22 -25.64
N LEU A 154 7.22 -0.17 -25.80
CA LEU A 154 7.05 1.07 -25.05
C LEU A 154 5.85 1.87 -25.57
N PRO A 155 4.99 2.38 -24.69
CA PRO A 155 3.86 3.21 -25.09
C PRO A 155 4.34 4.57 -25.63
N PRO A 156 3.75 5.05 -26.73
CA PRO A 156 4.14 6.34 -27.33
C PRO A 156 3.45 7.49 -26.60
N PHE A 157 3.98 7.87 -25.43
CA PHE A 157 3.48 9.04 -24.70
C PHE A 157 3.76 10.32 -25.50
N THR A 158 2.75 11.16 -25.70
CA THR A 158 2.86 12.41 -26.49
C THR A 158 3.87 13.40 -25.90
N ALA A 159 4.01 13.42 -24.57
CA ALA A 159 5.00 14.26 -23.88
C ALA A 159 6.46 13.91 -24.22
N ILE A 160 6.72 12.72 -24.78
CA ILE A 160 8.07 12.32 -25.18
C ILE A 160 8.58 13.17 -26.33
N GLU A 161 7.72 13.64 -27.23
CA GLU A 161 8.15 14.53 -28.33
C GLU A 161 8.80 15.81 -27.79
N ALA A 162 8.21 16.40 -26.73
CA ALA A 162 8.73 17.59 -26.08
C ALA A 162 10.08 17.35 -25.38
N VAL A 163 10.28 16.15 -24.80
CA VAL A 163 11.51 15.81 -24.07
C VAL A 163 12.63 15.32 -25.00
N ALA A 164 12.28 14.58 -26.04
CA ALA A 164 13.23 14.04 -26.99
C ALA A 164 13.78 15.11 -27.95
N GLY A 165 12.96 16.12 -28.29
CA GLY A 165 13.33 17.17 -29.25
C GLY A 165 13.64 16.60 -30.62
N ALA A 166 14.71 17.08 -31.26
CA ALA A 166 15.13 16.61 -32.60
C ALA A 166 15.95 15.30 -32.59
N ALA A 167 16.05 14.59 -31.45
CA ALA A 167 16.81 13.35 -31.37
C ALA A 167 16.23 12.27 -32.30
N GLN A 168 17.10 11.47 -32.91
CA GLN A 168 16.72 10.38 -33.83
C GLN A 168 17.45 9.09 -33.46
N GLY A 169 16.94 7.95 -33.94
CA GLY A 169 17.57 6.65 -33.79
C GLY A 169 17.84 6.28 -32.32
N GLU A 170 19.06 5.87 -32.02
CA GLU A 170 19.45 5.43 -30.68
C GLU A 170 19.35 6.54 -29.62
N ALA A 171 19.68 7.79 -29.98
CA ALA A 171 19.56 8.93 -29.07
C ALA A 171 18.09 9.21 -28.67
N LEU A 172 17.15 9.03 -29.59
CA LEU A 172 15.72 9.12 -29.29
C LEU A 172 15.29 8.00 -28.33
N ALA A 173 15.75 6.77 -28.59
CA ALA A 173 15.44 5.62 -27.75
C ALA A 173 15.98 5.80 -26.31
N GLU A 174 17.20 6.30 -26.17
CA GLU A 174 17.81 6.58 -24.86
C GLU A 174 17.03 7.65 -24.08
N ARG A 175 16.72 8.79 -24.71
CA ARG A 175 15.94 9.87 -24.08
C ARG A 175 14.54 9.41 -23.68
N THR A 176 13.88 8.62 -24.53
CA THR A 176 12.57 8.03 -24.21
C THR A 176 12.66 7.13 -22.98
N ARG A 177 13.67 6.25 -22.92
CA ARG A 177 13.87 5.37 -21.75
C ARG A 177 14.16 6.16 -20.48
N ALA A 178 14.98 7.21 -20.57
CA ALA A 178 15.29 8.06 -19.43
C ALA A 178 14.03 8.79 -18.90
N ALA A 179 13.20 9.34 -19.80
CA ALA A 179 11.97 10.02 -19.45
C ALA A 179 10.92 9.07 -18.82
N LEU A 180 10.78 7.86 -19.36
CA LEU A 180 9.82 6.86 -18.88
C LEU A 180 10.34 5.98 -17.73
N GLY A 181 11.64 6.05 -17.42
CA GLY A 181 12.25 5.30 -16.33
C GLY A 181 11.92 5.83 -14.94
N GLY A 182 11.32 7.02 -14.87
CA GLY A 182 10.84 7.63 -13.62
C GLY A 182 9.39 7.28 -13.29
N ARG A 183 8.82 8.07 -12.38
CA ARG A 183 7.41 8.04 -12.01
C ARG A 183 6.62 8.87 -13.02
N ILE A 184 5.57 8.29 -13.58
CA ILE A 184 4.63 8.97 -14.50
C ILE A 184 3.33 9.19 -13.72
N HIS A 185 2.91 10.44 -13.57
CA HIS A 185 1.70 10.82 -12.83
C HIS A 185 0.62 11.33 -13.78
N ILE A 186 -0.59 10.78 -13.69
CA ILE A 186 -1.78 11.29 -14.38
C ILE A 186 -2.73 11.86 -13.33
N GLY A 187 -2.96 13.16 -13.42
CA GLY A 187 -3.74 13.95 -12.49
C GLY A 187 -3.29 15.40 -12.60
N PRO A 188 -3.66 16.09 -13.70
CA PRO A 188 -3.03 17.34 -14.12
C PRO A 188 -3.34 18.53 -13.21
N GLU A 189 -4.42 18.47 -12.44
CA GLU A 189 -4.95 19.58 -11.65
C GLU A 189 -5.34 19.10 -10.25
N VAL A 190 -5.29 19.99 -9.26
CA VAL A 190 -5.78 19.68 -7.90
C VAL A 190 -7.27 19.34 -7.92
N ASP A 191 -8.07 20.06 -8.71
CA ASP A 191 -9.49 19.79 -8.87
C ASP A 191 -9.76 18.44 -9.56
N TYR A 192 -8.87 17.98 -10.43
CA TYR A 192 -8.95 16.62 -10.97
C TYR A 192 -8.84 15.57 -9.85
N LEU A 193 -7.90 15.75 -8.93
CA LEU A 193 -7.71 14.86 -7.79
C LEU A 193 -8.93 14.88 -6.85
N GLU A 194 -9.51 16.07 -6.60
CA GLU A 194 -10.71 16.21 -5.76
C GLU A 194 -11.94 15.56 -6.41
N ARG A 195 -12.17 15.77 -7.71
CA ARG A 195 -13.26 15.10 -8.44
C ARG A 195 -13.13 13.57 -8.40
N ALA A 196 -11.89 13.06 -8.51
CA ALA A 196 -11.65 11.63 -8.40
C ALA A 196 -11.95 11.09 -6.99
N PHE A 197 -11.68 11.89 -5.95
CA PHE A 197 -12.06 11.56 -4.57
C PHE A 197 -13.57 11.65 -4.35
N ASP A 198 -14.26 12.64 -4.94
CA ASP A 198 -15.71 12.81 -4.81
C ASP A 198 -16.48 11.58 -5.26
N ALA A 199 -16.12 10.97 -6.39
CA ALA A 199 -16.69 9.70 -6.82
C ALA A 199 -16.54 8.60 -5.73
N SER A 200 -15.33 8.50 -5.15
CA SER A 200 -15.04 7.52 -4.10
C SER A 200 -15.78 7.76 -2.80
N LYS A 201 -16.09 9.01 -2.44
CA LYS A 201 -16.92 9.32 -1.25
C LYS A 201 -18.28 8.64 -1.33
N TYR A 202 -18.82 8.48 -2.54
CA TYR A 202 -20.11 7.87 -2.79
C TYR A 202 -20.02 6.42 -3.29
N GLY A 203 -18.89 5.74 -3.08
CA GLY A 203 -18.72 4.32 -3.41
C GLY A 203 -18.57 4.04 -4.92
N GLU A 204 -18.09 5.01 -5.69
CA GLU A 204 -17.82 4.87 -7.12
C GLU A 204 -16.31 5.09 -7.38
N PHE A 205 -15.77 4.62 -8.50
CA PHE A 205 -14.43 5.04 -8.94
C PHE A 205 -14.58 6.05 -10.07
N SER A 206 -13.63 6.98 -10.17
CA SER A 206 -13.66 8.02 -11.20
C SER A 206 -13.48 7.42 -12.60
N PRO A 207 -14.24 7.87 -13.63
CA PRO A 207 -13.92 7.56 -15.03
C PRO A 207 -12.60 8.22 -15.48
N HIS A 208 -12.10 9.18 -14.69
CA HIS A 208 -10.81 9.84 -14.83
C HIS A 208 -9.99 9.59 -13.54
N PRO A 209 -9.46 8.36 -13.35
CA PRO A 209 -8.72 8.00 -12.15
C PRO A 209 -7.38 8.73 -12.06
N VAL A 210 -6.93 9.02 -10.84
CA VAL A 210 -5.57 9.49 -10.57
C VAL A 210 -4.64 8.28 -10.68
N LEU A 211 -3.63 8.38 -11.55
CA LEU A 211 -2.74 7.26 -11.84
C LEU A 211 -1.30 7.58 -11.46
N ASP A 212 -0.67 6.62 -10.79
CA ASP A 212 0.75 6.62 -10.52
C ASP A 212 1.38 5.42 -11.22
N VAL A 213 2.20 5.69 -12.24
CA VAL A 213 2.64 4.71 -13.23
C VAL A 213 4.15 4.58 -13.22
N ALA A 214 4.61 3.34 -13.32
CA ALA A 214 6.02 3.01 -13.50
C ALA A 214 6.18 1.90 -14.55
N ILE A 215 7.31 1.91 -15.26
CA ILE A 215 7.69 0.85 -16.20
C ILE A 215 9.00 0.22 -15.70
N PRO A 216 8.94 -0.62 -14.64
CA PRO A 216 10.15 -1.12 -13.96
C PRO A 216 11.07 -1.95 -14.87
N SER A 217 10.56 -2.53 -15.96
CA SER A 217 11.37 -3.24 -16.96
C SER A 217 12.37 -2.36 -17.71
N LEU A 218 12.21 -1.03 -17.66
CA LEU A 218 13.22 -0.09 -18.17
C LEU A 218 14.47 -0.05 -17.29
N THR A 219 14.30 -0.16 -15.97
CA THR A 219 15.40 -0.19 -15.01
C THR A 219 15.97 -1.59 -14.85
N ASP A 220 15.11 -2.62 -14.89
CA ASP A 220 15.50 -4.02 -14.78
C ASP A 220 14.92 -4.86 -15.93
N PRO A 221 15.71 -5.08 -17.01
CA PRO A 221 15.28 -5.87 -18.16
C PRO A 221 14.89 -7.32 -17.84
N SER A 222 15.24 -7.87 -16.66
CA SER A 222 14.85 -9.23 -16.28
C SER A 222 13.35 -9.38 -15.99
N LEU A 223 12.63 -8.26 -15.83
CA LEU A 223 11.20 -8.25 -15.50
C LEU A 223 10.28 -8.47 -16.71
N ALA A 224 10.80 -8.40 -17.93
CA ALA A 224 10.03 -8.60 -19.16
C ALA A 224 10.87 -9.31 -20.24
N PRO A 225 10.24 -10.05 -21.17
CA PRO A 225 10.92 -10.55 -22.37
C PRO A 225 11.53 -9.42 -23.21
N ALA A 226 12.55 -9.74 -24.01
CA ALA A 226 13.20 -8.75 -24.88
C ALA A 226 12.18 -8.04 -25.79
N GLY A 227 12.24 -6.70 -25.80
CA GLY A 227 11.31 -5.86 -26.57
C GLY A 227 9.96 -5.60 -25.89
N GLN A 228 9.58 -6.38 -24.88
CA GLN A 228 8.33 -6.21 -24.13
C GLN A 228 8.56 -5.38 -22.86
N GLN A 229 7.46 -4.88 -22.27
CA GLN A 229 7.52 -4.07 -21.06
C GLN A 229 6.44 -4.52 -20.06
N VAL A 230 6.72 -4.32 -18.77
CA VAL A 230 5.71 -4.40 -17.72
C VAL A 230 5.45 -2.98 -17.22
N MET A 231 4.20 -2.54 -17.33
CA MET A 231 3.73 -1.28 -16.75
C MET A 231 2.92 -1.57 -15.49
N SER A 232 3.32 -0.96 -14.38
CA SER A 232 2.68 -1.07 -13.06
C SER A 232 1.99 0.25 -12.73
N ILE A 233 0.68 0.22 -12.54
CA ILE A 233 -0.17 1.40 -12.33
C ILE A 233 -0.88 1.26 -10.98
N ASN A 234 -0.75 2.26 -10.12
CA ASN A 234 -1.64 2.41 -8.98
C ASN A 234 -2.76 3.38 -9.36
N ALA A 235 -4.01 2.95 -9.17
CA ALA A 235 -5.20 3.75 -9.42
C ALA A 235 -5.81 4.23 -8.10
N GLN A 236 -5.89 5.54 -7.95
CA GLN A 236 -6.49 6.26 -6.83
C GLN A 236 -7.69 7.06 -7.38
N PHE A 237 -8.94 6.92 -6.92
CA PHE A 237 -9.45 6.15 -5.78
C PHE A 237 -10.29 4.95 -6.27
N ALA A 238 -10.11 3.81 -5.64
CA ALA A 238 -10.89 2.59 -5.82
C ALA A 238 -11.42 2.12 -4.46
N PRO A 239 -12.64 2.53 -4.04
CA PRO A 239 -13.14 2.23 -2.71
C PRO A 239 -13.43 0.73 -2.53
N PHE A 240 -13.17 0.18 -1.34
CA PHE A 240 -13.47 -1.23 -1.04
C PHE A 240 -14.96 -1.56 -1.18
N LYS A 241 -15.85 -0.68 -0.69
CA LYS A 241 -17.30 -0.83 -0.83
C LYS A 241 -17.80 -0.01 -2.00
N LEU A 242 -18.38 -0.68 -2.98
CA LEU A 242 -19.02 -0.03 -4.11
C LEU A 242 -20.49 0.24 -3.81
N LYS A 243 -21.01 1.35 -4.34
CA LYS A 243 -22.44 1.72 -4.26
C LYS A 243 -23.32 0.77 -5.07
N SER A 244 -22.79 0.26 -6.17
CA SER A 244 -23.48 -0.66 -7.08
C SER A 244 -22.56 -1.84 -7.41
N GLY A 245 -23.03 -3.06 -7.13
CA GLY A 245 -22.27 -4.27 -7.39
C GLY A 245 -21.09 -4.47 -6.45
N ASP A 246 -20.12 -5.27 -6.89
CA ASP A 246 -18.87 -5.57 -6.19
C ASP A 246 -17.67 -5.53 -7.16
N TRP A 247 -16.47 -5.76 -6.64
CA TRP A 247 -15.27 -5.78 -7.47
C TRP A 247 -15.18 -7.00 -8.41
N ASN A 248 -16.01 -8.03 -8.25
CA ASN A 248 -16.07 -9.13 -9.20
C ASN A 248 -16.73 -8.69 -10.51
N CYS A 249 -17.76 -7.84 -10.44
CA CYS A 249 -18.42 -7.31 -11.65
C CYS A 249 -17.84 -5.98 -12.16
N GLN A 250 -17.17 -5.19 -11.30
CA GLN A 250 -16.69 -3.84 -11.66
C GLN A 250 -15.19 -3.76 -12.00
N ARG A 251 -14.39 -4.82 -11.76
CA ARG A 251 -12.93 -4.77 -11.98
C ARG A 251 -12.52 -4.44 -13.41
N ASP A 252 -13.24 -4.98 -14.40
CA ASP A 252 -12.91 -4.73 -15.81
C ASP A 252 -13.25 -3.30 -16.20
N ALA A 253 -14.35 -2.74 -15.67
CA ALA A 253 -14.71 -1.35 -15.90
C ALA A 253 -13.66 -0.37 -15.33
N LEU A 254 -13.07 -0.69 -14.17
CA LEU A 254 -11.91 0.06 -13.66
C LEU A 254 -10.69 -0.10 -14.57
N GLY A 255 -10.39 -1.32 -15.01
CA GLY A 255 -9.30 -1.57 -15.96
C GLY A 255 -9.45 -0.80 -17.28
N ASP A 256 -10.67 -0.71 -17.79
CA ASP A 256 -11.02 0.05 -18.99
C ASP A 256 -10.86 1.56 -18.75
N ALA A 257 -11.31 2.09 -17.61
CA ALA A 257 -11.14 3.50 -17.27
C ALA A 257 -9.66 3.90 -17.17
N VAL A 258 -8.82 3.04 -16.57
CA VAL A 258 -7.36 3.24 -16.50
C VAL A 258 -6.73 3.25 -17.88
N VAL A 259 -7.03 2.26 -18.73
CA VAL A 259 -6.46 2.19 -20.09
C VAL A 259 -6.95 3.35 -20.95
N LYS A 260 -8.23 3.71 -20.87
CA LYS A 260 -8.80 4.85 -21.58
C LYS A 260 -8.12 6.15 -21.19
N THR A 261 -7.93 6.39 -19.89
CA THR A 261 -7.26 7.59 -19.38
C THR A 261 -5.81 7.66 -19.85
N LEU A 262 -5.07 6.54 -19.80
CA LEU A 262 -3.70 6.51 -20.32
C LEU A 262 -3.65 6.69 -21.83
N ALA A 263 -4.64 6.21 -22.58
CA ALA A 263 -4.70 6.36 -24.03
C ALA A 263 -4.88 7.82 -24.48
N GLU A 264 -5.41 8.70 -23.63
CA GLU A 264 -5.44 10.15 -23.90
C GLU A 264 -4.02 10.74 -23.99
N TYR A 265 -3.07 10.17 -23.25
CA TYR A 265 -1.66 10.61 -23.22
C TYR A 265 -0.73 9.72 -24.05
N ALA A 266 -1.14 8.47 -24.33
CA ALA A 266 -0.43 7.51 -25.16
C ALA A 266 -1.41 6.76 -26.09
N PRO A 267 -1.87 7.35 -27.20
CA PRO A 267 -2.95 6.81 -28.04
C PRO A 267 -2.70 5.39 -28.57
N GLY A 268 -1.44 5.00 -28.76
CA GLY A 268 -1.06 3.65 -29.20
C GLY A 268 -1.08 2.59 -28.10
N LEU A 269 -1.23 2.96 -26.82
CA LEU A 269 -1.17 2.04 -25.69
C LEU A 269 -2.15 0.86 -25.82
N PRO A 270 -3.44 1.03 -26.15
CA PRO A 270 -4.38 -0.09 -26.20
C PRO A 270 -3.95 -1.21 -27.14
N GLY A 271 -3.33 -0.87 -28.27
CA GLY A 271 -2.82 -1.85 -29.25
C GLY A 271 -1.55 -2.58 -28.81
N LEU A 272 -0.89 -2.13 -27.73
CA LEU A 272 0.30 -2.76 -27.19
C LEU A 272 -0.01 -3.73 -26.04
N ILE A 273 -1.22 -3.73 -25.49
CA ILE A 273 -1.55 -4.54 -24.31
C ILE A 273 -1.67 -6.01 -24.71
N LEU A 274 -0.73 -6.82 -24.22
CA LEU A 274 -0.74 -8.28 -24.35
C LEU A 274 -1.57 -8.95 -23.26
N HIS A 275 -1.51 -8.40 -22.04
CA HIS A 275 -2.27 -8.88 -20.89
C HIS A 275 -2.53 -7.74 -19.91
N ARG A 276 -3.67 -7.80 -19.23
CA ARG A 276 -4.07 -6.88 -18.17
C ARG A 276 -4.43 -7.66 -16.92
N GLN A 277 -3.86 -7.26 -15.79
CA GLN A 277 -4.25 -7.72 -14.46
C GLN A 277 -4.77 -6.53 -13.65
N VAL A 278 -5.93 -6.68 -13.02
CA VAL A 278 -6.51 -5.71 -12.10
C VAL A 278 -6.58 -6.36 -10.70
N ILE A 279 -5.94 -5.72 -9.72
CA ILE A 279 -5.94 -6.11 -8.31
C ILE A 279 -6.68 -5.02 -7.54
N THR A 280 -7.86 -5.36 -7.03
CA THR A 280 -8.76 -4.46 -6.31
C THR A 280 -8.57 -4.57 -4.80
N PRO A 281 -9.13 -3.66 -3.99
CA PRO A 281 -9.16 -3.81 -2.54
C PRO A 281 -9.76 -5.15 -2.06
N LEU A 282 -10.71 -5.74 -2.80
CA LEU A 282 -11.25 -7.06 -2.49
C LEU A 282 -10.19 -8.15 -2.66
N ASP A 283 -9.46 -8.14 -3.78
CA ASP A 283 -8.37 -9.10 -4.02
C ASP A 283 -7.27 -8.98 -2.96
N LEU A 284 -7.01 -7.75 -2.47
CA LEU A 284 -6.05 -7.51 -1.38
C LEU A 284 -6.50 -8.14 -0.05
N GLU A 285 -7.78 -8.11 0.26
CA GLU A 285 -8.34 -8.78 1.44
C GLU A 285 -8.25 -10.30 1.29
N GLU A 286 -8.69 -10.84 0.15
CA GLU A 286 -8.76 -12.30 -0.08
C GLU A 286 -7.37 -12.94 -0.20
N THR A 287 -6.43 -12.28 -0.86
CA THR A 287 -5.10 -12.86 -1.16
C THR A 287 -4.10 -12.62 -0.04
N TYR A 288 -4.13 -11.44 0.58
CA TYR A 288 -3.10 -11.01 1.54
C TYR A 288 -3.64 -10.82 2.97
N ALA A 289 -4.92 -11.15 3.21
CA ALA A 289 -5.58 -10.98 4.49
C ALA A 289 -5.54 -9.54 5.04
N LEU A 290 -5.52 -8.55 4.15
CA LEU A 290 -5.62 -7.14 4.52
C LEU A 290 -7.10 -6.80 4.73
N THR A 291 -7.56 -6.74 5.98
CA THR A 291 -8.97 -6.44 6.29
C THR A 291 -9.38 -5.10 5.66
N GLY A 292 -10.40 -5.12 4.81
CA GLY A 292 -10.88 -3.99 4.02
C GLY A 292 -9.98 -3.59 2.85
N GLY A 293 -8.92 -4.35 2.52
CA GLY A 293 -8.03 -4.06 1.40
C GLY A 293 -7.12 -2.84 1.57
N HIS A 294 -6.92 -2.35 2.79
CA HIS A 294 -6.15 -1.12 3.03
C HIS A 294 -4.65 -1.38 3.11
N ILE A 295 -3.89 -0.84 2.15
CA ILE A 295 -2.43 -1.05 2.01
C ILE A 295 -1.61 -0.61 3.23
N TYR A 296 -2.11 0.36 4.00
CA TYR A 296 -1.51 0.77 5.29
C TYR A 296 -2.05 0.05 6.52
N HIS A 297 -2.93 -0.95 6.39
CA HIS A 297 -3.58 -1.65 7.52
C HIS A 297 -4.42 -0.69 8.41
N GLY A 298 -4.94 0.39 7.81
CA GLY A 298 -5.71 1.42 8.50
C GLY A 298 -5.38 2.82 8.01
N GLU A 299 -6.36 3.70 8.12
CA GLU A 299 -6.32 5.07 7.60
C GLU A 299 -5.15 5.87 8.21
N LEU A 300 -4.61 6.81 7.43
CA LEU A 300 -3.58 7.76 7.86
C LEU A 300 -4.20 9.13 8.17
N ALA A 301 -5.36 9.14 8.82
CA ALA A 301 -6.03 10.34 9.29
C ALA A 301 -5.40 10.83 10.62
N LEU A 302 -5.58 12.11 10.94
CA LEU A 302 -4.99 12.73 12.14
C LEU A 302 -5.35 11.99 13.45
N ASP A 303 -6.54 11.42 13.52
CA ASP A 303 -7.07 10.64 14.65
C ASP A 303 -6.66 9.14 14.62
N GLN A 304 -5.94 8.68 13.59
CA GLN A 304 -5.43 7.31 13.45
C GLN A 304 -3.91 7.26 13.13
N LEU A 305 -3.20 8.37 13.38
CA LEU A 305 -1.76 8.51 13.22
C LEU A 305 -1.05 8.65 14.57
N PHE A 306 0.28 8.48 14.55
CA PHE A 306 1.17 8.66 15.70
C PHE A 306 0.70 7.91 16.97
N THR A 307 0.43 8.64 18.05
CA THR A 307 0.03 8.12 19.37
C THR A 307 -1.38 7.51 19.36
N MET A 308 -2.12 7.68 18.28
CA MET A 308 -3.43 7.08 18.06
C MET A 308 -3.38 5.80 17.23
N ARG A 309 -2.21 5.34 16.76
CA ARG A 309 -2.09 4.18 15.87
C ARG A 309 -1.58 2.92 16.59
N PRO A 310 -2.36 1.83 16.71
CA PRO A 310 -3.68 1.62 16.09
C PRO A 310 -4.84 2.27 16.86
N LEU A 311 -4.70 2.41 18.19
CA LEU A 311 -5.67 3.10 19.04
C LEU A 311 -4.92 3.89 20.12
N LEU A 312 -5.54 4.97 20.60
CA LEU A 312 -5.02 5.71 21.76
C LEU A 312 -4.82 4.78 22.96
N GLY A 313 -3.67 4.90 23.63
CA GLY A 313 -3.25 4.03 24.73
C GLY A 313 -2.51 2.76 24.28
N TRP A 314 -2.66 2.34 23.02
CA TRP A 314 -2.08 1.12 22.46
C TRP A 314 -1.07 1.36 21.33
N ALA A 315 -0.61 2.60 21.15
CA ALA A 315 0.33 2.97 20.08
C ALA A 315 1.81 2.61 20.32
N ARG A 316 2.11 1.85 21.38
CA ARG A 316 3.48 1.46 21.78
C ARG A 316 3.74 -0.04 21.54
N TYR A 317 3.18 -0.58 20.47
CA TYR A 317 3.36 -1.96 19.96
C TYR A 317 2.82 -3.08 20.86
N ARG A 318 2.65 -2.82 22.17
CA ARG A 318 1.96 -3.69 23.13
C ARG A 318 0.45 -3.67 22.90
N THR A 319 -0.21 -4.72 23.34
CA THR A 319 -1.65 -4.90 23.22
C THR A 319 -2.30 -5.18 24.58
N PRO A 320 -3.65 -5.14 24.69
CA PRO A 320 -4.34 -5.54 25.92
C PRO A 320 -4.03 -6.96 26.37
N VAL A 321 -3.69 -7.85 25.45
CA VAL A 321 -3.28 -9.23 25.73
C VAL A 321 -1.78 -9.25 26.05
N GLN A 322 -1.42 -9.75 27.23
CA GLN A 322 -0.03 -9.84 27.63
C GLN A 322 0.74 -10.76 26.69
N ARG A 323 1.95 -10.33 26.32
CA ARG A 323 2.84 -11.05 25.38
C ARG A 323 2.31 -11.17 23.95
N LEU A 324 1.28 -10.40 23.59
CA LEU A 324 0.91 -10.14 22.19
C LEU A 324 1.37 -8.74 21.79
N TYR A 325 2.05 -8.64 20.65
CA TYR A 325 2.57 -7.40 20.09
C TYR A 325 2.12 -7.23 18.63
N LEU A 326 2.06 -5.98 18.16
CA LEU A 326 1.89 -5.65 16.75
C LEU A 326 3.20 -5.12 16.16
N CYS A 327 3.49 -5.49 14.91
CA CYS A 327 4.73 -5.06 14.23
C CYS A 327 4.54 -4.62 12.77
N GLY A 328 3.29 -4.63 12.26
CA GLY A 328 2.97 -4.31 10.87
C GLY A 328 2.64 -2.84 10.62
N SER A 329 2.12 -2.56 9.41
CA SER A 329 1.71 -1.22 8.96
C SER A 329 0.58 -0.60 9.81
N GLY A 330 -0.14 -1.44 10.57
CA GLY A 330 -1.16 -1.00 11.54
C GLY A 330 -0.58 -0.32 12.78
N THR A 331 0.74 -0.19 12.89
CA THR A 331 1.44 0.51 13.98
C THR A 331 2.26 1.67 13.43
N HIS A 332 2.54 2.67 14.27
CA HIS A 332 3.41 3.79 13.89
C HIS A 332 4.80 3.28 13.44
N PRO A 333 5.39 3.82 12.34
CA PRO A 333 4.97 4.99 11.56
C PRO A 333 3.82 4.77 10.56
N GLY A 334 3.55 3.52 10.20
CA GLY A 334 2.34 3.13 9.47
C GLY A 334 2.31 3.42 7.97
N SER A 335 3.37 3.97 7.39
CA SER A 335 3.48 4.20 5.95
C SER A 335 4.79 3.64 5.37
N GLY A 336 4.70 3.21 4.11
CA GLY A 336 5.84 2.81 3.29
C GLY A 336 6.53 1.50 3.68
N LEU A 337 7.54 1.13 2.90
CA LEU A 337 8.34 -0.08 3.08
C LEU A 337 9.62 0.24 3.86
N THR A 338 9.48 0.75 5.08
CA THR A 338 10.60 1.29 5.87
C THR A 338 11.23 0.30 6.87
N GLY A 339 10.54 -0.80 7.18
CA GLY A 339 10.92 -1.74 8.24
C GLY A 339 10.83 -1.16 9.67
N ALA A 340 10.40 0.10 9.84
CA ALA A 340 10.44 0.78 11.12
C ALA A 340 9.47 0.19 12.16
N SER A 341 8.26 -0.19 11.75
CA SER A 341 7.27 -0.83 12.64
C SER A 341 7.82 -2.10 13.27
N GLY A 342 8.39 -2.99 12.44
CA GLY A 342 9.04 -4.23 12.89
C GLY A 342 10.20 -3.98 13.84
N ARG A 343 11.10 -3.07 13.46
CA ARG A 343 12.25 -2.68 14.29
C ARG A 343 11.82 -2.13 15.65
N ASN A 344 10.82 -1.25 15.67
CA ASN A 344 10.37 -0.61 16.91
C ASN A 344 9.63 -1.60 17.82
N ALA A 345 8.79 -2.48 17.26
CA ALA A 345 8.17 -3.56 18.02
C ALA A 345 9.21 -4.49 18.66
N ALA A 346 10.24 -4.90 17.90
CA ALA A 346 11.34 -5.72 18.41
C ALA A 346 12.07 -5.05 19.59
N ARG A 347 12.31 -3.72 19.52
CA ARG A 347 12.92 -2.96 20.63
C ARG A 347 12.08 -3.01 21.90
N GLU A 348 10.76 -2.88 21.79
CA GLU A 348 9.87 -2.96 22.96
C GLU A 348 9.77 -4.38 23.52
N ILE A 349 9.71 -5.38 22.64
CA ILE A 349 9.76 -6.80 23.02
C ILE A 349 11.02 -7.11 23.81
N LEU A 350 12.20 -6.68 23.34
CA LEU A 350 13.47 -6.93 24.02
C LEU A 350 13.56 -6.30 25.42
N LYS A 351 12.91 -5.15 25.64
CA LYS A 351 12.82 -4.52 26.96
C LYS A 351 11.98 -5.36 27.92
N ASP A 352 10.85 -5.86 27.44
CA ASP A 352 9.91 -6.64 28.25
C ASP A 352 10.37 -8.08 28.46
N TRP A 353 11.11 -8.64 27.50
CA TRP A 353 11.65 -10.01 27.57
C TRP A 353 12.48 -10.24 28.84
N LYS A 354 13.21 -9.22 29.30
CA LYS A 354 13.98 -9.27 30.55
C LYS A 354 13.10 -9.45 31.79
N LYS A 355 11.84 -9.00 31.74
CA LYS A 355 10.86 -9.18 32.81
C LYS A 355 10.23 -10.58 32.74
N PHE A 356 9.96 -11.07 31.53
CA PHE A 356 9.38 -12.40 31.32
C PHE A 356 10.34 -13.54 31.68
N LYS A 357 11.66 -13.35 31.58
CA LYS A 357 12.64 -14.37 32.00
C LYS A 357 12.76 -14.56 33.51
N LYS A 358 12.24 -13.63 34.32
CA LYS A 358 12.33 -13.68 35.79
C LYS A 358 11.17 -14.45 36.44
N HIS A 359 10.18 -14.87 35.66
CA HIS A 359 8.97 -15.57 36.08
C HIS A 359 8.75 -16.79 35.18
#